data_AF-A0AAP0C1A7-F1
#
_entry.id   AF-A0AAP0C1A7-F1
#
_cell.length_a   1.000
_cell.length_b   1.000
_cell.length_c   1.000
_cell.angle_alpha   90.00
_cell.angle_beta   90.00
_cell.angle_gamma   90.00
#
_symmetry.space_group_name_H-M   'P 1'
#
loop_
_entity.id
_entity.type
_entity.pdbx_description
1 polymer ?
#
loop_
_entity_poly.entity_id
_entity_poly.type
_entity_poly.pdbx_seq_one_letter_code
_entity_poly.pdbx_strand_id
1 'polypeptide(L)'
;MEDLPIDPGLRPRITNYSPNDQDQVRRAYLLAGPCQPRDHAFPQKIFGNKLRRFNKDWFGLYSSWLEYSVSKDSAYCLCCYLFKPDIGDQAGGDSFVGEGFSNWKKNDRLQSHVGGSNSAHNQAVAKCQDLLKQKQHIQTVFEKQAKHDEDDYLIRLNAAIDCIRFLLRQGIAFRGHDESENSSNRGNYLELLKFLADHNDEVKDVAFGNAPQNVKLTSPDVQQDIVTAAASETLKVIVEEIGDALFSILVDEARDISVKEQMAVIVRYIDKKRNVIEHFVGIEHVSSTSAISLKEAVEKLFSRLGLSISKLRGQGYDGASNMQGEFNGLKALILKDNPSAYYVWCFAHQLQLALVAVAKNHEDIAMMFFVTNNVVNVVGASSKRRDILRGKHAAKVVESLNVGELASGQGLNQETNLKHPGDTRWGSHYGTLVSLITMFEAVIDVLEIVRM
;
A
#
# COMPACT_ATOMS: atom_id res chain seq x y z
N MET A 1 11.97 36.20 13.23
CA MET A 1 11.86 37.49 12.50
C MET A 1 11.76 38.62 13.54
N GLU A 2 12.67 38.64 14.52
CA GLU A 2 12.47 39.34 15.80
C GLU A 2 13.04 40.77 15.88
N ASP A 3 13.64 41.30 14.81
CA ASP A 3 14.27 42.63 14.79
C ASP A 3 13.84 43.50 13.60
N LEU A 4 12.53 43.63 13.35
CA LEU A 4 12.05 44.60 12.36
C LEU A 4 12.03 46.02 12.95
N PRO A 5 12.67 47.03 12.32
CA PRO A 5 12.72 48.39 12.83
C PRO A 5 11.32 49.03 12.88
N ILE A 6 10.90 49.43 14.08
CA ILE A 6 9.58 50.04 14.31
C ILE A 6 9.54 51.48 13.80
N ASP A 7 10.64 52.24 13.92
CA ASP A 7 10.72 53.62 13.42
C ASP A 7 10.68 53.62 11.87
N PRO A 8 9.68 54.25 11.24
CA PRO A 8 9.52 54.23 9.78
C PRO A 8 10.69 54.86 9.03
N GLY A 9 11.41 55.82 9.64
CA GLY A 9 12.60 56.45 9.06
C GLY A 9 13.85 55.57 9.05
N LEU A 10 13.81 54.41 9.73
CA LEU A 10 14.89 53.42 9.80
C LEU A 10 14.57 52.14 9.04
N ARG A 11 13.36 52.00 8.49
CA ARG A 11 12.95 50.79 7.78
C ARG A 11 13.65 50.66 6.43
N PRO A 12 14.26 49.51 6.11
CA PRO A 12 14.75 49.26 4.75
C PRO A 12 13.58 49.16 3.78
N ARG A 13 13.82 49.41 2.49
CA ARG A 13 12.76 49.24 1.47
C ARG A 13 12.32 47.78 1.43
N ILE A 14 11.03 47.51 1.19
CA ILE A 14 10.52 46.13 1.11
C ILE A 14 11.25 45.31 0.03
N THR A 15 11.65 45.95 -1.07
CA THR A 15 12.43 45.32 -2.16
C THR A 15 13.83 44.86 -1.74
N ASN A 16 14.33 45.31 -0.58
CA ASN A 16 15.63 44.89 -0.06
C ASN A 16 15.56 43.53 0.67
N TYR A 17 14.37 43.05 1.00
CA TYR A 17 14.16 41.70 1.52
C TYR A 17 14.05 40.69 0.37
N SER A 18 14.45 39.43 0.64
CA SER A 18 14.28 38.31 -0.30
C SER A 18 12.83 38.24 -0.80
N PRO A 19 12.58 38.02 -2.11
CA PRO A 19 11.22 37.91 -2.64
C PRO A 19 10.30 36.95 -1.87
N ASN A 20 10.87 35.86 -1.32
CA ASN A 20 10.13 34.87 -0.53
C ASN A 20 9.71 35.37 0.86
N ASP A 21 10.36 36.40 1.38
CA ASP A 21 10.14 36.93 2.73
C ASP A 21 9.32 38.23 2.74
N GLN A 22 9.19 38.92 1.60
CA GLN A 22 8.57 40.24 1.53
C GLN A 22 7.14 40.26 2.08
N ASP A 23 6.33 39.24 1.76
CA ASP A 23 4.95 39.17 2.25
C ASP A 23 4.88 38.86 3.76
N GLN A 24 5.82 38.08 4.29
CA GLN A 24 5.91 37.85 5.73
C GLN A 24 6.32 39.14 6.47
N VAL A 25 7.30 39.87 5.94
CA VAL A 25 7.74 41.17 6.47
C VAL A 25 6.59 42.19 6.40
N ARG A 26 5.87 42.26 5.27
CA ARG A 26 4.70 43.14 5.14
C ARG A 26 3.64 42.82 6.19
N ARG A 27 3.35 41.54 6.43
CA ARG A 27 2.40 41.10 7.47
C ARG A 27 2.86 41.49 8.87
N ALA A 28 4.14 41.32 9.18
CA ALA A 28 4.67 41.68 10.50
C ALA A 28 4.46 43.17 10.81
N TYR A 29 4.75 44.06 9.84
CA TYR A 29 4.47 45.49 10.00
C TYR A 29 2.97 45.83 10.09
N LEU A 30 2.11 45.14 9.34
CA LEU A 30 0.66 45.32 9.43
C LEU A 30 0.09 44.90 10.79
N LEU A 31 0.61 43.81 11.37
CA LEU A 31 0.22 43.34 12.70
C LEU A 31 0.72 44.25 13.82
N ALA A 32 1.93 44.82 13.66
CA ALA A 32 2.47 45.81 14.58
C ALA A 32 1.70 47.14 14.56
N GLY A 33 1.07 47.46 13.42
CA GLY A 33 0.34 48.70 13.21
C GLY A 33 1.26 49.92 12.99
N PRO A 34 0.67 51.10 12.72
CA PRO A 34 1.44 52.30 12.45
C PRO A 34 2.22 52.78 13.68
N CYS A 35 3.48 53.17 13.48
CA CYS A 35 4.31 53.73 14.54
C CYS A 35 3.82 55.14 14.94
N GLN A 36 3.12 55.23 16.08
CA GLN A 36 2.52 56.46 16.60
C GLN A 36 3.02 56.80 18.02
N PRO A 37 4.20 57.43 18.16
CA PRO A 37 4.76 57.78 19.46
C PRO A 37 4.01 58.96 20.10
N ARG A 38 2.84 58.70 20.70
CA ARG A 38 1.92 59.74 21.23
C ARG A 38 2.49 60.53 22.40
N ASP A 39 3.39 59.92 23.17
CA ASP A 39 4.03 60.52 24.35
C ASP A 39 5.35 61.24 24.02
N HIS A 40 5.74 61.26 22.75
CA HIS A 40 6.97 61.93 22.32
C HIS A 40 6.83 63.45 22.29
N ALA A 41 7.86 64.16 22.75
CA ALA A 41 7.95 65.61 22.68
C ALA A 41 8.37 66.05 21.28
N PHE A 42 7.39 66.32 20.40
CA PHE A 42 7.63 66.72 19.02
C PHE A 42 8.44 68.04 18.91
N PRO A 43 9.58 68.03 18.20
CA PRO A 43 10.42 69.21 17.99
C PRO A 43 9.67 70.36 17.32
N GLN A 44 10.02 71.58 17.68
CA GLN A 44 9.51 72.79 17.03
C GLN A 44 10.50 73.29 15.98
N LYS A 45 9.98 73.58 14.79
CA LYS A 45 10.72 74.18 13.67
C LYS A 45 10.09 75.52 13.30
N ILE A 46 10.91 76.45 12.82
CA ILE A 46 10.46 77.76 12.34
C ILE A 46 9.89 77.61 10.92
N PHE A 47 8.62 77.98 10.73
CA PHE A 47 7.98 78.04 9.42
C PHE A 47 7.50 79.48 9.15
N GLY A 48 8.32 80.25 8.42
CA GLY A 48 8.13 81.70 8.32
C GLY A 48 8.31 82.35 9.68
N ASN A 49 7.29 83.06 10.19
CA ASN A 49 7.37 83.75 11.49
C ASN A 49 6.72 82.97 12.64
N LYS A 50 6.38 81.68 12.45
CA LYS A 50 5.69 80.86 13.48
C LYS A 50 6.45 79.57 13.75
N LEU A 51 6.58 79.22 15.02
CA LEU A 51 7.03 77.90 15.46
C LEU A 51 5.90 76.88 15.25
N ARG A 52 6.21 75.78 14.55
CA ARG A 52 5.27 74.67 14.33
C ARG A 52 5.95 73.34 14.64
N ARG A 53 5.13 72.37 15.04
CA ARG A 53 5.52 70.97 15.30
C ARG A 53 4.47 70.04 14.70
N PHE A 54 4.79 68.76 14.60
CA PHE A 54 3.80 67.73 14.31
C PHE A 54 2.64 67.79 15.31
N ASN A 55 1.40 67.69 14.82
CA ASN A 55 0.22 67.67 15.69
C ASN A 55 -0.16 66.22 16.02
N LYS A 56 -0.03 65.84 17.30
CA LYS A 56 -0.39 64.49 17.79
C LYS A 56 -1.85 64.12 17.53
N ASP A 57 -2.76 65.09 17.41
CA ASP A 57 -4.18 64.83 17.12
C ASP A 57 -4.39 64.23 15.73
N TRP A 58 -3.42 64.39 14.82
CA TRP A 58 -3.45 63.74 13.51
C TRP A 58 -3.39 62.21 13.60
N PHE A 59 -2.82 61.63 14.66
CA PHE A 59 -2.92 60.18 14.90
C PHE A 59 -4.35 59.74 15.21
N GLY A 60 -5.19 60.62 15.76
CA GLY A 60 -6.62 60.34 15.94
C GLY A 60 -7.37 60.37 14.60
N LEU A 61 -7.06 61.36 13.76
CA LEU A 61 -7.71 61.54 12.44
C LEU A 61 -7.28 60.51 11.39
N TYR A 62 -6.03 60.05 11.45
CA TYR A 62 -5.41 59.15 10.47
C TYR A 62 -4.83 57.90 11.16
N SER A 63 -5.62 57.31 12.05
CA SER A 63 -5.18 56.23 12.95
C SER A 63 -4.69 54.97 12.25
N SER A 64 -5.17 54.69 11.05
CA SER A 64 -4.90 53.45 10.31
C SER A 64 -3.58 53.43 9.54
N TRP A 65 -2.96 54.58 9.26
CA TRP A 65 -1.81 54.64 8.35
C TRP A 65 -0.73 55.64 8.72
N LEU A 66 -1.05 56.71 9.45
CA LEU A 66 -0.10 57.79 9.73
C LEU A 66 0.94 57.33 10.75
N GLU A 67 2.20 57.41 10.34
CA GLU A 67 3.36 57.08 11.17
C GLU A 67 4.25 58.30 11.36
N TYR A 68 5.06 58.28 12.42
CA TYR A 68 6.04 59.32 12.68
C TYR A 68 7.39 58.72 13.07
N SER A 69 8.45 59.22 12.46
CA SER A 69 9.83 58.87 12.79
C SER A 69 10.39 59.85 13.81
N VAL A 70 10.77 59.36 14.99
CA VAL A 70 11.47 60.16 16.00
C VAL A 70 12.87 60.51 15.52
N SER A 71 13.54 59.56 14.85
CA SER A 71 14.89 59.75 14.34
C SER A 71 14.99 60.76 13.20
N LYS A 72 13.94 60.89 12.37
CA LYS A 72 13.91 61.80 11.21
C LYS A 72 13.04 63.06 11.40
N ASP A 73 12.29 63.18 12.50
CA ASP A 73 11.30 64.25 12.73
C ASP A 73 10.42 64.50 11.49
N SER A 74 9.82 63.41 11.00
CA SER A 74 9.07 63.37 9.74
C SER A 74 7.96 62.30 9.79
N ALA A 75 6.86 62.55 9.09
CA ALA A 75 5.70 61.67 9.00
C ALA A 75 5.77 60.74 7.78
N TYR A 76 5.28 59.52 7.94
CA TYR A 76 5.29 58.47 6.92
C TYR A 76 3.90 57.80 6.83
N CYS A 77 3.72 56.97 5.81
CA CYS A 77 2.52 56.18 5.62
C CYS A 77 2.84 54.69 5.58
N LEU A 78 2.29 53.94 6.54
CA LEU A 78 2.49 52.50 6.65
C LEU A 78 2.07 51.78 5.36
N CYS A 79 0.84 52.00 4.90
CA CYS A 79 0.30 51.30 3.74
C CYS A 79 1.12 51.57 2.47
N CYS A 80 1.49 52.83 2.22
CA CYS A 80 2.28 53.20 1.05
C CYS A 80 3.73 52.73 1.13
N TYR A 81 4.32 52.61 2.33
CA TYR A 81 5.62 51.98 2.51
C TYR A 81 5.59 50.50 2.12
N LEU A 82 4.54 49.78 2.50
CA LEU A 82 4.41 48.33 2.28
C LEU A 82 4.14 47.95 0.81
N PHE A 83 3.34 48.76 0.11
CA PHE A 83 2.86 48.45 -1.24
C PHE A 83 3.06 49.60 -2.23
N LYS A 84 4.21 50.29 -2.15
CA LYS A 84 4.55 51.44 -3.00
C LYS A 84 4.02 51.24 -4.44
N PRO A 85 3.10 52.09 -4.92
CA PRO A 85 2.53 51.92 -6.26
C PRO A 85 3.54 52.35 -7.33
N ASP A 86 3.63 51.58 -8.42
CA ASP A 86 4.50 51.82 -9.58
C ASP A 86 3.96 52.91 -10.54
N ILE A 87 2.99 53.71 -10.11
CA ILE A 87 2.37 54.72 -10.98
C ILE A 87 3.20 56.00 -10.90
N GLY A 88 4.04 56.19 -11.92
CA GLY A 88 5.02 57.27 -12.03
C GLY A 88 4.49 58.68 -11.71
N ASP A 89 5.39 59.51 -11.18
CA ASP A 89 5.42 60.98 -11.06
C ASP A 89 4.13 61.81 -10.96
N GLN A 90 3.00 61.22 -10.56
CA GLN A 90 1.82 61.99 -10.19
C GLN A 90 1.99 62.53 -8.76
N ALA A 91 2.58 63.72 -8.71
CA ALA A 91 2.40 64.77 -7.71
C ALA A 91 2.15 64.31 -6.25
N GLY A 92 3.22 64.00 -5.52
CA GLY A 92 3.24 64.04 -4.05
C GLY A 92 3.49 62.70 -3.32
N GLY A 93 3.65 61.60 -4.05
CA GLY A 93 3.73 60.24 -3.47
C GLY A 93 5.01 59.90 -2.70
N ASP A 94 6.17 60.48 -3.04
CA ASP A 94 7.45 60.05 -2.44
C ASP A 94 7.69 60.61 -1.03
N SER A 95 7.01 61.71 -0.68
CA SER A 95 7.20 62.40 0.60
C SER A 95 6.76 61.60 1.83
N PHE A 96 5.79 60.69 1.71
CA PHE A 96 5.31 59.87 2.84
C PHE A 96 5.93 58.46 2.90
N VAL A 97 6.87 58.14 1.99
CA VAL A 97 7.52 56.82 1.93
C VAL A 97 9.04 56.93 1.97
N GLY A 98 9.63 57.83 1.18
CA GLY A 98 11.08 58.00 1.07
C GLY A 98 11.64 58.98 2.11
N GLU A 99 11.54 60.28 1.81
CA GLU A 99 12.18 61.34 2.61
C GLU A 99 11.45 61.65 3.93
N GLY A 100 10.15 61.33 4.01
CA GLY A 100 9.29 61.70 5.13
C GLY A 100 8.72 63.13 4.99
N PHE A 101 7.48 63.31 5.43
CA PHE A 101 6.77 64.58 5.37
C PHE A 101 7.01 65.37 6.65
N SER A 102 7.68 66.52 6.56
CA SER A 102 7.96 67.38 7.72
C SER A 102 7.43 68.82 7.59
N ASN A 103 6.64 69.13 6.54
CA ASN A 103 6.10 70.47 6.34
C ASN A 103 4.79 70.71 7.10
N TRP A 104 4.90 70.96 8.41
CA TRP A 104 3.76 71.14 9.32
C TRP A 104 2.85 72.33 9.00
N LYS A 105 3.26 73.24 8.09
CA LYS A 105 2.40 74.35 7.61
C LYS A 105 1.30 73.86 6.68
N LYS A 106 1.55 72.80 5.90
CA LYS A 106 0.64 72.27 4.87
C LYS A 106 -0.05 70.99 5.34
N ASN A 107 -0.85 71.06 6.40
CA ASN A 107 -1.54 69.88 6.94
C ASN A 107 -2.60 69.29 5.97
N ASP A 108 -3.09 70.10 5.04
CA ASP A 108 -3.95 69.71 3.91
C ASP A 108 -3.31 68.60 3.05
N ARG A 109 -1.96 68.51 3.06
CA ARG A 109 -1.21 67.43 2.40
C ARG A 109 -1.53 66.04 2.92
N LEU A 110 -1.92 65.90 4.20
CA LEU A 110 -2.33 64.61 4.77
C LEU A 110 -3.65 64.14 4.15
N GLN A 111 -4.60 65.06 3.99
CA GLN A 111 -5.87 64.76 3.35
C GLN A 111 -5.70 64.52 1.84
N SER A 112 -4.86 65.33 1.16
CA SER A 112 -4.57 65.13 -0.26
C SER A 112 -3.81 63.82 -0.53
N HIS A 113 -3.01 63.34 0.43
CA HIS A 113 -2.33 62.05 0.33
C HIS A 113 -3.31 60.88 0.29
N VAL A 114 -4.36 60.91 1.12
CA VAL A 114 -5.43 59.90 1.09
C VAL A 114 -6.16 59.94 -0.25
N GLY A 115 -6.48 61.13 -0.75
CA GLY A 115 -7.08 61.31 -2.08
C GLY A 115 -8.45 60.64 -2.24
N GLY A 116 -8.86 60.42 -3.50
CA GLY A 116 -10.11 59.72 -3.84
C GLY A 116 -9.99 58.19 -3.83
N SER A 117 -11.08 57.48 -4.13
CA SER A 117 -11.16 56.01 -4.06
C SER A 117 -10.08 55.25 -4.84
N ASN A 118 -9.60 55.80 -5.97
CA ASN A 118 -8.56 55.20 -6.81
C ASN A 118 -7.15 55.78 -6.57
N SER A 119 -6.95 56.53 -5.49
CA SER A 119 -5.63 57.08 -5.15
C SER A 119 -4.59 55.96 -4.91
N ALA A 120 -3.32 56.30 -5.11
CA ALA A 120 -2.18 55.47 -4.74
C ALA A 120 -2.27 54.93 -3.29
N HIS A 121 -2.73 55.78 -2.37
CA HIS A 121 -2.94 55.40 -0.98
C HIS A 121 -4.03 54.34 -0.83
N ASN A 122 -5.23 54.56 -1.37
CA ASN A 122 -6.34 53.63 -1.22
C ASN A 122 -6.09 52.29 -1.93
N GLN A 123 -5.35 52.28 -3.04
CA GLN A 123 -4.87 51.04 -3.65
C GLN A 123 -3.90 50.28 -2.74
N ALA A 124 -2.98 50.99 -2.06
CA ALA A 124 -2.08 50.36 -1.09
C ALA A 124 -2.83 49.83 0.14
N VAL A 125 -3.84 50.57 0.62
CA VAL A 125 -4.73 50.12 1.70
C VAL A 125 -5.49 48.85 1.31
N ALA A 126 -6.03 48.77 0.09
CA ALA A 126 -6.70 47.57 -0.42
C ALA A 126 -5.73 46.36 -0.45
N LYS A 127 -4.51 46.54 -0.96
CA LYS A 127 -3.47 45.49 -0.95
C LYS A 127 -3.10 45.04 0.47
N CYS A 128 -3.03 45.95 1.44
CA CYS A 128 -2.84 45.61 2.86
C CYS A 128 -3.98 44.71 3.39
N GLN A 129 -5.23 45.06 3.07
CA GLN A 129 -6.40 44.28 3.51
C GLN A 129 -6.42 42.88 2.88
N ASP A 130 -6.07 42.77 1.61
CA ASP A 130 -6.04 41.48 0.90
C ASP A 130 -4.88 40.58 1.36
N LEU A 131 -3.72 41.16 1.70
CA LEU A 131 -2.60 40.40 2.28
C LEU A 131 -2.97 39.76 3.63
N LEU A 132 -3.85 40.40 4.41
CA LEU A 132 -4.34 39.89 5.69
C LEU A 132 -5.43 38.80 5.54
N LYS A 133 -6.10 38.72 4.39
CA LYS A 133 -7.09 37.68 4.07
C LYS A 133 -6.41 36.38 3.61
N GLN A 134 -5.60 35.77 4.47
CA GLN A 134 -4.80 34.57 4.16
C GLN A 134 -5.61 33.42 3.54
N LYS A 135 -6.88 33.26 3.93
CA LYS A 135 -7.77 32.21 3.41
C LYS A 135 -8.01 32.27 1.89
N GLN A 136 -7.72 33.41 1.26
CA GLN A 136 -7.90 33.65 -0.19
C GLN A 136 -6.58 33.54 -0.97
N HIS A 137 -5.46 33.22 -0.30
CA HIS A 137 -4.16 33.08 -0.96
C HIS A 137 -4.14 31.79 -1.78
N ILE A 138 -3.59 31.88 -3.00
CA ILE A 138 -3.46 30.75 -3.94
C ILE A 138 -2.76 29.55 -3.27
N GLN A 139 -1.70 29.80 -2.49
CA GLN A 139 -0.99 28.78 -1.73
C GLN A 139 -1.92 27.99 -0.79
N THR A 140 -2.77 28.68 -0.03
CA THR A 140 -3.73 28.06 0.88
C THR A 140 -4.81 27.27 0.14
N VAL A 141 -5.14 27.65 -1.10
CA VAL A 141 -6.05 26.87 -1.95
C VAL A 141 -5.38 25.59 -2.42
N PHE A 142 -4.12 25.65 -2.87
CA PHE A 142 -3.35 24.46 -3.27
C PHE A 142 -3.13 23.49 -2.10
N GLU A 143 -2.80 23.99 -0.92
CA GLU A 143 -2.63 23.17 0.28
C GLU A 143 -3.92 22.43 0.67
N LYS A 144 -5.08 23.11 0.56
CA LYS A 144 -6.38 22.49 0.81
C LYS A 144 -6.73 21.44 -0.24
N GLN A 145 -6.48 21.73 -1.51
CA GLN A 145 -6.74 20.77 -2.59
C GLN A 145 -5.86 19.53 -2.44
N ALA A 146 -4.56 19.71 -2.16
CA ALA A 146 -3.64 18.61 -1.93
C ALA A 146 -4.10 17.72 -0.77
N LYS A 147 -4.60 18.31 0.32
CA LYS A 147 -5.15 17.56 1.44
C LYS A 147 -6.43 16.79 1.06
N HIS A 148 -7.32 17.40 0.30
CA HIS A 148 -8.53 16.74 -0.18
C HIS A 148 -8.17 15.53 -1.07
N ASP A 149 -7.21 15.71 -1.99
CA ASP A 149 -6.78 14.63 -2.89
C ASP A 149 -6.11 13.47 -2.10
N GLU A 150 -5.39 13.78 -1.02
CA GLU A 150 -4.81 12.81 -0.09
C GLU A 150 -5.91 12.03 0.66
N ASP A 151 -6.90 12.73 1.22
CA ASP A 151 -8.04 12.13 1.92
C ASP A 151 -8.81 11.19 0.98
N ASP A 152 -9.11 11.63 -0.25
CA ASP A 152 -9.77 10.81 -1.28
C ASP A 152 -8.96 9.56 -1.64
N TYR A 153 -7.63 9.71 -1.74
CA TYR A 153 -6.74 8.58 -2.00
C TYR A 153 -6.75 7.57 -0.85
N LEU A 154 -6.72 8.04 0.39
CA LEU A 154 -6.76 7.15 1.56
C LEU A 154 -8.09 6.40 1.66
N ILE A 155 -9.21 7.04 1.36
CA ILE A 155 -10.54 6.38 1.31
C ILE A 155 -10.52 5.25 0.26
N ARG A 156 -10.05 5.54 -0.96
CA ARG A 156 -9.90 4.52 -2.01
C ARG A 156 -8.98 3.37 -1.58
N LEU A 157 -7.83 3.69 -1.00
CA LEU A 157 -6.82 2.72 -0.61
C LEU A 157 -7.34 1.79 0.49
N ASN A 158 -8.02 2.33 1.49
CA ASN A 158 -8.63 1.52 2.55
C ASN A 158 -9.71 0.59 1.98
N ALA A 159 -10.55 1.08 1.08
CA ALA A 159 -11.56 0.26 0.40
C ALA A 159 -10.92 -0.91 -0.39
N ALA A 160 -9.85 -0.63 -1.14
CA ALA A 160 -9.08 -1.65 -1.86
C ALA A 160 -8.46 -2.68 -0.90
N ILE A 161 -7.82 -2.22 0.18
CA ILE A 161 -7.22 -3.07 1.21
C ILE A 161 -8.26 -3.98 1.85
N ASP A 162 -9.43 -3.47 2.22
CA ASP A 162 -10.47 -4.27 2.86
C ASP A 162 -11.04 -5.35 1.93
N CYS A 163 -11.26 -5.03 0.65
CA CYS A 163 -11.65 -6.01 -0.35
C CYS A 163 -10.58 -7.12 -0.50
N ILE A 164 -9.31 -6.74 -0.61
CA ILE A 164 -8.20 -7.69 -0.74
C ILE A 164 -8.06 -8.56 0.51
N ARG A 165 -8.14 -7.97 1.70
CA ARG A 165 -8.10 -8.70 2.98
C ARG A 165 -9.22 -9.73 3.07
N PHE A 166 -10.43 -9.38 2.62
CA PHE A 166 -11.55 -10.31 2.57
C PHE A 166 -11.21 -11.50 1.66
N LEU A 167 -10.78 -11.24 0.42
CA LEU A 167 -10.46 -12.29 -0.55
C LEU A 167 -9.33 -13.21 -0.06
N LEU A 168 -8.26 -12.64 0.52
CA LEU A 168 -7.15 -13.39 1.09
C LEU A 168 -7.60 -14.31 2.23
N ARG A 169 -8.44 -13.80 3.15
CA ARG A 169 -8.95 -14.59 4.29
C ARG A 169 -9.85 -15.74 3.86
N GLN A 170 -10.60 -15.56 2.77
CA GLN A 170 -11.49 -16.57 2.24
C GLN A 170 -10.82 -17.52 1.23
N GLY A 171 -9.58 -17.23 0.81
CA GLY A 171 -8.91 -18.00 -0.24
C GLY A 171 -9.61 -17.87 -1.61
N ILE A 172 -10.26 -16.74 -1.87
CA ILE A 172 -11.03 -16.51 -3.10
C ILE A 172 -10.13 -15.88 -4.18
N ALA A 173 -10.25 -16.37 -5.42
CA ALA A 173 -9.53 -15.82 -6.56
C ALA A 173 -9.98 -14.37 -6.84
N PHE A 174 -9.06 -13.50 -7.26
CA PHE A 174 -9.35 -12.07 -7.38
C PHE A 174 -9.98 -11.71 -8.73
N ARG A 175 -9.43 -12.31 -9.79
CA ARG A 175 -9.63 -11.88 -11.17
C ARG A 175 -10.78 -12.59 -11.86
N GLY A 176 -11.43 -11.87 -12.76
CA GLY A 176 -12.44 -12.39 -13.68
C GLY A 176 -11.82 -12.91 -14.98
N HIS A 177 -12.60 -13.66 -15.77
CA HIS A 177 -12.22 -13.98 -17.15
C HIS A 177 -12.24 -12.73 -18.05
N ASP A 178 -13.14 -11.80 -17.77
CA ASP A 178 -13.28 -10.51 -18.45
C ASP A 178 -13.55 -9.42 -17.41
N GLU A 179 -12.60 -8.51 -17.23
CA GLU A 179 -12.69 -7.39 -16.27
C GLU A 179 -13.15 -6.07 -16.93
N SER A 180 -13.56 -6.12 -18.20
CA SER A 180 -14.08 -4.96 -18.94
C SER A 180 -15.36 -4.41 -18.32
N GLU A 181 -15.66 -3.13 -18.55
CA GLU A 181 -16.85 -2.48 -17.98
C GLU A 181 -18.18 -3.08 -18.47
N ASN A 182 -18.17 -3.76 -19.63
CA ASN A 182 -19.33 -4.42 -20.20
C ASN A 182 -19.52 -5.87 -19.72
N SER A 183 -18.57 -6.40 -18.95
CA SER A 183 -18.66 -7.75 -18.41
C SER A 183 -19.76 -7.83 -17.34
N SER A 184 -20.52 -8.92 -17.36
CA SER A 184 -21.51 -9.22 -16.32
C SER A 184 -20.89 -9.68 -14.99
N ASN A 185 -19.61 -10.05 -15.02
CA ASN A 185 -18.83 -10.41 -13.84
C ASN A 185 -17.36 -10.06 -14.09
N ARG A 186 -16.89 -8.99 -13.44
CA ARG A 186 -15.55 -8.43 -13.62
C ARG A 186 -14.50 -9.08 -12.72
N GLY A 187 -14.83 -10.18 -12.04
CA GLY A 187 -13.98 -10.81 -11.05
C GLY A 187 -14.28 -10.36 -9.63
N ASN A 188 -13.95 -11.22 -8.66
CA ASN A 188 -14.36 -11.03 -7.27
C ASN A 188 -13.84 -9.74 -6.65
N TYR A 189 -12.64 -9.27 -7.01
CA TYR A 189 -12.13 -8.01 -6.49
C TYR A 189 -12.94 -6.80 -6.95
N LEU A 190 -13.19 -6.68 -8.27
CA LEU A 190 -13.92 -5.55 -8.82
C LEU A 190 -15.39 -5.57 -8.41
N GLU A 191 -16.02 -6.74 -8.36
CA GLU A 191 -17.40 -6.87 -7.87
C GLU A 191 -17.52 -6.56 -6.38
N LEU A 192 -16.53 -6.98 -5.56
CA LEU A 192 -16.52 -6.65 -4.13
C LEU A 192 -16.26 -5.16 -3.87
N LEU A 193 -15.36 -4.55 -4.62
CA LEU A 193 -15.12 -3.11 -4.54
C LEU A 193 -16.34 -2.30 -4.99
N LYS A 194 -17.04 -2.78 -6.02
CA LYS A 194 -18.32 -2.20 -6.47
C LYS A 194 -19.39 -2.34 -5.40
N PHE A 195 -19.53 -3.54 -4.82
CA PHE A 195 -20.43 -3.76 -3.69
C PHE A 195 -20.12 -2.78 -2.54
N LEU A 196 -18.86 -2.58 -2.18
CA LEU A 196 -18.47 -1.65 -1.12
C LEU A 196 -18.83 -0.19 -1.49
N ALA A 197 -18.58 0.22 -2.73
CA ALA A 197 -18.95 1.54 -3.23
C ALA A 197 -20.48 1.75 -3.25
N ASP A 198 -21.26 0.74 -3.61
CA ASP A 198 -22.73 0.83 -3.64
C ASP A 198 -23.34 1.00 -2.24
N HIS A 199 -22.59 0.66 -1.18
CA HIS A 199 -23.04 0.70 0.21
C HIS A 199 -22.30 1.74 1.08
N ASN A 200 -21.38 2.50 0.50
CA ASN A 200 -20.62 3.54 1.19
C ASN A 200 -20.42 4.75 0.26
N ASP A 201 -21.13 5.85 0.56
CA ASP A 201 -21.10 7.07 -0.26
C ASP A 201 -19.70 7.69 -0.36
N GLU A 202 -18.89 7.64 0.71
CA GLU A 202 -17.51 8.16 0.69
C GLU A 202 -16.66 7.38 -0.31
N VAL A 203 -16.78 6.04 -0.33
CA VAL A 203 -16.05 5.19 -1.29
C VAL A 203 -16.59 5.38 -2.70
N LYS A 204 -17.91 5.51 -2.86
CA LYS A 204 -18.57 5.75 -4.14
C LYS A 204 -18.07 7.01 -4.81
N ASP A 205 -17.93 8.10 -4.05
CA ASP A 205 -17.53 9.40 -4.55
C ASP A 205 -16.08 9.42 -5.04
N VAL A 206 -15.25 8.49 -4.59
CA VAL A 206 -13.82 8.46 -4.92
C VAL A 206 -13.39 7.27 -5.78
N ALA A 207 -14.22 6.25 -5.98
CA ALA A 207 -13.85 5.01 -6.69
C ALA A 207 -14.24 4.98 -8.19
N PHE A 208 -13.70 4.00 -8.92
CA PHE A 208 -14.02 3.71 -10.32
C PHE A 208 -13.92 4.92 -11.28
N GLY A 209 -15.06 5.39 -11.81
CA GLY A 209 -15.14 6.51 -12.75
C GLY A 209 -14.88 7.86 -12.10
N ASN A 210 -15.04 7.95 -10.77
CA ASN A 210 -14.81 9.17 -10.01
C ASN A 210 -13.35 9.32 -9.56
N ALA A 211 -12.56 8.24 -9.65
CA ALA A 211 -11.12 8.26 -9.39
C ALA A 211 -10.34 8.85 -10.59
N PRO A 212 -9.28 9.65 -10.35
CA PRO A 212 -8.35 10.03 -11.42
C PRO A 212 -7.73 8.79 -12.09
N GLN A 213 -7.49 8.85 -13.40
CA GLN A 213 -7.15 7.67 -14.22
C GLN A 213 -5.99 6.82 -13.66
N ASN A 214 -4.98 7.45 -13.06
CA ASN A 214 -3.76 6.78 -12.59
C ASN A 214 -3.85 6.25 -11.14
N VAL A 215 -4.97 6.47 -10.44
CA VAL A 215 -5.12 6.13 -9.00
C VAL A 215 -6.44 5.42 -8.71
N LYS A 216 -6.95 4.66 -9.68
CA LYS A 216 -8.17 3.85 -9.50
C LYS A 216 -8.00 2.68 -8.53
N LEU A 217 -6.77 2.21 -8.31
CA LEU A 217 -6.43 1.02 -7.52
C LEU A 217 -7.12 -0.28 -8.00
N THR A 218 -7.58 -0.30 -9.25
CA THR A 218 -8.27 -1.45 -9.83
C THR A 218 -7.35 -2.39 -10.60
N SER A 219 -6.14 -1.97 -10.94
CA SER A 219 -5.27 -2.73 -11.83
C SER A 219 -4.73 -4.00 -11.16
N PRO A 220 -4.47 -5.07 -11.94
CA PRO A 220 -3.89 -6.30 -11.42
C PRO A 220 -2.55 -6.11 -10.71
N ASP A 221 -1.74 -5.17 -11.17
CA ASP A 221 -0.43 -4.87 -10.57
C ASP A 221 -0.59 -4.22 -9.20
N VAL A 222 -1.50 -3.24 -9.05
CA VAL A 222 -1.76 -2.61 -7.75
C VAL A 222 -2.37 -3.62 -6.77
N GLN A 223 -3.26 -4.50 -7.23
CA GLN A 223 -3.76 -5.61 -6.41
C GLN A 223 -2.61 -6.48 -5.90
N GLN A 224 -1.65 -6.82 -6.78
CA GLN A 224 -0.48 -7.63 -6.41
C GLN A 224 0.44 -6.89 -5.43
N ASP A 225 0.63 -5.58 -5.58
CA ASP A 225 1.42 -4.77 -4.65
C ASP A 225 0.81 -4.78 -3.25
N ILE A 226 -0.51 -4.58 -3.14
CA ILE A 226 -1.22 -4.62 -1.85
C ILE A 226 -1.16 -6.03 -1.24
N VAL A 227 -1.33 -7.08 -2.04
CA VAL A 227 -1.17 -8.48 -1.57
C VAL A 227 0.24 -8.73 -1.06
N THR A 228 1.26 -8.22 -1.75
CA THR A 228 2.67 -8.36 -1.36
C THR A 228 2.96 -7.61 -0.05
N ALA A 229 2.40 -6.41 0.12
CA ALA A 229 2.47 -5.67 1.36
C ALA A 229 1.78 -6.42 2.52
N ALA A 230 0.57 -6.93 2.30
CA ALA A 230 -0.15 -7.72 3.29
C ALA A 230 0.60 -9.00 3.69
N ALA A 231 1.20 -9.70 2.73
CA ALA A 231 2.05 -10.86 3.00
C ALA A 231 3.29 -10.48 3.83
N SER A 232 3.94 -9.37 3.49
CA SER A 232 5.11 -8.86 4.21
C SER A 232 4.79 -8.50 5.66
N GLU A 233 3.70 -7.76 5.89
CA GLU A 233 3.25 -7.42 7.26
C GLU A 233 2.82 -8.65 8.05
N THR A 234 2.17 -9.63 7.40
CA THR A 234 1.81 -10.90 8.06
C THR A 234 3.05 -11.68 8.49
N LEU A 235 4.05 -11.80 7.61
CA LEU A 235 5.31 -12.46 7.93
C LEU A 235 6.09 -11.74 9.02
N LYS A 236 6.07 -10.41 9.02
CA LYS A 236 6.68 -9.59 10.06
C LYS A 236 6.05 -9.89 11.43
N VAL A 237 4.72 -9.94 11.52
CA VAL A 237 4.02 -10.31 12.77
C VAL A 237 4.41 -11.71 13.24
N ILE A 238 4.49 -12.68 12.32
CA ILE A 238 4.93 -14.06 12.65
C ILE A 238 6.35 -14.06 13.21
N VAL A 239 7.27 -13.33 12.58
CA VAL A 239 8.68 -13.23 13.03
C VAL A 239 8.78 -12.52 14.38
N GLU A 240 8.02 -11.45 14.60
CA GLU A 240 7.95 -10.74 15.88
C GLU A 240 7.39 -11.64 17.00
N GLU A 241 6.43 -12.51 16.68
CA GLU A 241 5.87 -13.49 17.62
C GLU A 241 6.90 -14.56 18.01
N ILE A 242 7.68 -15.06 17.03
CA ILE A 242 8.82 -15.94 17.29
C ILE A 242 9.86 -15.24 18.17
N GLY A 243 10.23 -14.00 17.83
CA GLY A 243 11.24 -13.23 18.53
C GLY A 243 12.55 -14.00 18.69
N ASP A 244 13.01 -14.14 19.93
CA ASP A 244 14.24 -14.87 20.27
C ASP A 244 14.06 -16.38 20.50
N ALA A 245 12.84 -16.89 20.33
CA ALA A 245 12.52 -18.28 20.58
C ALA A 245 13.27 -19.25 19.66
N LEU A 246 13.39 -20.49 20.12
CA LEU A 246 13.87 -21.59 19.31
C LEU A 246 12.72 -22.10 18.43
N PHE A 247 13.04 -22.47 17.20
CA PHE A 247 12.04 -22.91 16.23
C PHE A 247 12.51 -24.13 15.43
N SER A 248 11.58 -24.75 14.72
CA SER A 248 11.82 -25.84 13.76
C SER A 248 11.25 -25.46 12.40
N ILE A 249 11.71 -26.11 11.35
CA ILE A 249 11.13 -25.97 10.01
C ILE A 249 10.56 -27.30 9.52
N LEU A 250 9.45 -27.20 8.80
CA LEU A 250 8.91 -28.29 7.99
C LEU A 250 9.01 -27.84 6.53
N VAL A 251 9.58 -28.69 5.68
CA VAL A 251 9.73 -28.39 4.26
C VAL A 251 9.19 -29.54 3.43
N ASP A 252 8.44 -29.18 2.40
CA ASP A 252 7.92 -30.10 1.41
C ASP A 252 8.17 -29.56 -0.01
N GLU A 253 8.43 -30.48 -0.94
CA GLU A 253 8.75 -30.15 -2.33
C GLU A 253 7.64 -30.63 -3.26
N ALA A 254 7.22 -29.76 -4.17
CA ALA A 254 6.24 -30.08 -5.19
C ALA A 254 6.54 -29.38 -6.51
N ARG A 255 6.13 -30.02 -7.61
CA ARG A 255 6.24 -29.47 -8.95
C ARG A 255 4.96 -28.74 -9.34
N ASP A 256 5.07 -27.49 -9.77
CA ASP A 256 3.94 -26.70 -10.22
C ASP A 256 3.50 -27.03 -11.67
N ILE A 257 2.41 -26.39 -12.13
CA ILE A 257 1.86 -26.61 -13.47
C ILE A 257 2.80 -26.15 -14.60
N SER A 258 3.70 -25.22 -14.30
CA SER A 258 4.76 -24.76 -15.20
C SER A 258 6.00 -25.64 -15.10
N VAL A 259 5.88 -26.81 -14.44
CA VAL A 259 6.91 -27.84 -14.45
C VAL A 259 8.14 -27.41 -13.63
N LYS A 260 8.00 -26.36 -12.80
CA LYS A 260 9.03 -25.83 -11.90
C LYS A 260 8.90 -26.43 -10.51
N GLU A 261 10.03 -26.68 -9.88
CA GLU A 261 10.08 -27.17 -8.50
C GLU A 261 9.88 -26.00 -7.52
N GLN A 262 9.07 -26.26 -6.50
CA GLN A 262 8.65 -25.32 -5.48
C GLN A 262 8.83 -25.97 -4.11
N MET A 263 9.33 -25.18 -3.17
CA MET A 263 9.62 -25.62 -1.82
C MET A 263 8.73 -24.85 -0.84
N ALA A 264 7.75 -25.53 -0.26
CA ALA A 264 6.90 -24.95 0.78
C ALA A 264 7.63 -25.00 2.12
N VAL A 265 7.66 -23.88 2.84
CA VAL A 265 8.31 -23.78 4.15
C VAL A 265 7.32 -23.37 5.22
N ILE A 266 7.29 -24.15 6.29
CA ILE A 266 6.50 -23.89 7.50
C ILE A 266 7.46 -23.77 8.67
N VAL A 267 7.22 -22.82 9.56
CA VAL A 267 7.96 -22.65 10.80
C VAL A 267 7.09 -23.11 11.96
N ARG A 268 7.68 -23.88 12.88
CA ARG A 268 7.03 -24.41 14.08
C ARG A 268 7.78 -23.94 15.32
N TYR A 269 7.10 -23.33 16.26
CA TYR A 269 7.70 -22.84 17.50
C TYR A 269 6.72 -22.93 18.67
N ILE A 270 7.19 -22.59 19.87
CA ILE A 270 6.35 -22.53 21.07
C ILE A 270 6.13 -21.07 21.44
N ASP A 271 4.87 -20.65 21.52
CA ASP A 271 4.50 -19.28 21.88
C ASP A 271 4.71 -19.00 23.38
N LYS A 272 4.50 -17.75 23.78
CA LYS A 272 4.59 -17.32 25.19
C LYS A 272 3.58 -18.03 26.11
N LYS A 273 2.51 -18.61 25.55
CA LYS A 273 1.47 -19.35 26.26
C LYS A 273 1.74 -20.86 26.29
N ARG A 274 2.90 -21.31 25.78
CA ARG A 274 3.33 -22.71 25.69
C ARG A 274 2.53 -23.56 24.70
N ASN A 275 1.88 -22.94 23.72
CA ASN A 275 1.22 -23.64 22.63
C ASN A 275 2.23 -23.89 21.51
N VAL A 276 2.06 -25.02 20.82
CA VAL A 276 2.76 -25.27 19.57
C VAL A 276 2.05 -24.48 18.47
N ILE A 277 2.78 -23.58 17.83
CA ILE A 277 2.30 -22.77 16.72
C ILE A 277 3.02 -23.20 15.44
N GLU A 278 2.26 -23.32 14.36
CA GLU A 278 2.76 -23.62 13.02
C GLU A 278 2.29 -22.53 12.06
N HIS A 279 3.23 -21.88 11.38
CA HIS A 279 2.95 -20.88 10.37
C HIS A 279 3.62 -21.21 9.05
N PHE A 280 2.82 -21.23 7.99
CA PHE A 280 3.32 -21.18 6.64
C PHE A 280 4.00 -19.83 6.39
N VAL A 281 5.25 -19.85 5.92
CA VAL A 281 6.06 -18.63 5.72
C VAL A 281 6.42 -18.37 4.26
N GLY A 282 6.14 -19.31 3.36
CA GLY A 282 6.24 -19.06 1.92
C GLY A 282 6.50 -20.30 1.08
N ILE A 283 6.42 -20.07 -0.22
CA ILE A 283 6.90 -20.99 -1.26
C ILE A 283 8.16 -20.38 -1.86
N GLU A 284 9.26 -21.11 -1.83
CA GLU A 284 10.50 -20.73 -2.51
C GLU A 284 10.62 -21.52 -3.81
N HIS A 285 10.82 -20.80 -4.92
CA HIS A 285 11.18 -21.45 -6.16
C HIS A 285 12.62 -21.96 -6.07
N VAL A 286 12.83 -23.24 -6.38
CA VAL A 286 14.14 -23.87 -6.45
C VAL A 286 14.44 -24.30 -7.88
N SER A 287 15.61 -23.91 -8.39
CA SER A 287 16.04 -24.22 -9.77
C SER A 287 16.44 -25.69 -9.94
N SER A 288 16.76 -26.37 -8.84
CA SER A 288 17.01 -27.81 -8.79
C SER A 288 16.61 -28.35 -7.42
N THR A 289 16.27 -29.64 -7.36
CA THR A 289 16.01 -30.38 -6.11
C THR A 289 17.29 -30.86 -5.43
N SER A 290 18.46 -30.35 -5.82
CA SER A 290 19.70 -30.72 -5.14
C SER A 290 19.72 -30.18 -3.71
N ALA A 291 20.32 -30.92 -2.78
CA ALA A 291 20.39 -30.49 -1.38
C ALA A 291 21.02 -29.11 -1.18
N ILE A 292 21.98 -28.73 -2.04
CA ILE A 292 22.63 -27.41 -2.00
C ILE A 292 21.62 -26.32 -2.38
N SER A 293 20.90 -26.49 -3.49
CA SER A 293 19.87 -25.53 -3.90
C SER A 293 18.75 -25.39 -2.87
N LEU A 294 18.35 -26.49 -2.23
CA LEU A 294 17.36 -26.48 -1.16
C LEU A 294 17.86 -25.70 0.07
N LYS A 295 19.11 -25.92 0.47
CA LYS A 295 19.74 -25.19 1.57
C LYS A 295 19.82 -23.69 1.27
N GLU A 296 20.29 -23.32 0.08
CA GLU A 296 20.37 -21.92 -0.34
C GLU A 296 19.00 -21.24 -0.30
N ALA A 297 17.93 -21.94 -0.70
CA ALA A 297 16.57 -21.41 -0.62
C ALA A 297 16.12 -21.21 0.83
N VAL A 298 16.40 -22.16 1.74
CA VAL A 298 16.12 -22.01 3.18
C VAL A 298 16.91 -20.83 3.78
N GLU A 299 18.19 -20.69 3.46
CA GLU A 299 19.05 -19.61 3.94
C GLU A 299 18.63 -18.25 3.41
N LYS A 300 18.21 -18.17 2.15
CA LYS A 300 17.66 -16.95 1.54
C LYS A 300 16.36 -16.55 2.23
N LEU A 301 15.47 -17.51 2.50
CA LEU A 301 14.25 -17.27 3.25
C LEU A 301 14.55 -16.77 4.67
N PHE A 302 15.47 -17.42 5.37
CA PHE A 302 15.87 -17.02 6.72
C PHE A 302 16.45 -15.60 6.72
N SER A 303 17.31 -15.30 5.75
CA SER A 303 17.90 -13.97 5.58
C SER A 303 16.83 -12.91 5.32
N ARG A 304 15.83 -13.22 4.48
CA ARG A 304 14.70 -12.32 4.19
C ARG A 304 13.82 -12.06 5.41
N LEU A 305 13.63 -13.07 6.25
CA LEU A 305 12.81 -13.01 7.47
C LEU A 305 13.59 -12.57 8.72
N GLY A 306 14.91 -12.40 8.63
CA GLY A 306 15.76 -12.12 9.80
C GLY A 306 15.87 -13.29 10.80
N LEU A 307 15.59 -14.53 10.37
CA LEU A 307 15.71 -15.71 11.21
C LEU A 307 17.15 -16.24 11.21
N SER A 308 17.61 -16.71 12.37
CA SER A 308 18.96 -17.25 12.51
C SER A 308 18.97 -18.78 12.47
N ILE A 309 19.84 -19.36 11.63
CA ILE A 309 20.08 -20.80 11.61
C ILE A 309 20.51 -21.35 12.98
N SER A 310 21.19 -20.54 13.80
CA SER A 310 21.65 -20.91 15.14
C SER A 310 20.51 -21.19 16.14
N LYS A 311 19.31 -20.63 15.87
CA LYS A 311 18.10 -20.80 16.69
C LYS A 311 17.25 -22.00 16.24
N LEU A 312 17.57 -22.60 15.09
CA LEU A 312 16.89 -23.79 14.59
C LEU A 312 17.13 -24.99 15.52
N ARG A 313 16.09 -25.76 15.83
CA ARG A 313 16.16 -26.96 16.68
C ARG A 313 15.54 -28.20 16.04
N GLY A 314 14.78 -28.04 14.97
CA GLY A 314 14.18 -29.15 14.26
C GLY A 314 14.12 -28.91 12.76
N GLN A 315 14.27 -29.98 11.99
CA GLN A 315 14.14 -30.00 10.55
C GLN A 315 13.31 -31.23 10.13
N GLY A 316 12.11 -30.98 9.59
CA GLY A 316 11.15 -32.02 9.23
C GLY A 316 10.95 -32.11 7.72
N TYR A 317 11.43 -33.19 7.11
CA TYR A 317 11.39 -33.41 5.65
C TYR A 317 10.96 -34.84 5.31
N ASP A 318 10.73 -35.11 4.03
CA ASP A 318 10.59 -36.47 3.54
C ASP A 318 11.92 -37.26 3.58
N GLY A 319 11.86 -38.51 3.09
CA GLY A 319 13.01 -39.42 3.03
C GLY A 319 13.75 -39.40 1.70
N ALA A 320 13.51 -38.42 0.82
CA ALA A 320 14.20 -38.33 -0.45
C ALA A 320 15.71 -38.19 -0.23
N SER A 321 16.53 -38.71 -1.16
CA SER A 321 17.99 -38.70 -1.02
C SER A 321 18.56 -37.30 -0.84
N ASN A 322 17.97 -36.31 -1.52
CA ASN A 322 18.39 -34.91 -1.44
C ASN A 322 17.94 -34.24 -0.13
N MET A 323 16.95 -34.80 0.56
CA MET A 323 16.49 -34.34 1.87
C MET A 323 17.24 -35.03 3.02
N GLN A 324 17.17 -36.36 3.09
CA GLN A 324 17.66 -37.16 4.22
C GLN A 324 19.11 -37.65 4.07
N GLY A 325 19.69 -37.59 2.87
CA GLY A 325 20.99 -38.17 2.55
C GLY A 325 22.09 -37.87 3.59
N GLU A 326 22.86 -38.89 3.94
CA GLU A 326 23.83 -38.84 5.04
C GLU A 326 24.97 -37.84 4.82
N PHE A 327 25.46 -37.73 3.59
CA PHE A 327 26.63 -36.90 3.25
C PHE A 327 26.26 -35.59 2.56
N ASN A 328 25.30 -35.66 1.63
CA ASN A 328 24.92 -34.55 0.75
C ASN A 328 23.41 -34.31 0.75
N GLY A 329 22.67 -34.74 1.78
CA GLY A 329 21.26 -34.38 1.94
C GLY A 329 21.12 -33.05 2.69
N LEU A 330 19.99 -32.37 2.50
CA LEU A 330 19.65 -31.11 3.19
C LEU A 330 19.83 -31.26 4.70
N LYS A 331 19.37 -32.38 5.26
CA LYS A 331 19.57 -32.79 6.66
C LYS A 331 21.03 -32.64 7.09
N ALA A 332 21.94 -33.25 6.33
CA ALA A 332 23.36 -33.31 6.68
C ALA A 332 24.01 -31.93 6.59
N LEU A 333 23.63 -31.15 5.57
CA LEU A 333 24.15 -29.80 5.39
C LEU A 333 23.69 -28.85 6.51
N ILE A 334 22.42 -28.90 6.91
CA ILE A 334 21.92 -28.08 8.02
C ILE A 334 22.54 -28.53 9.36
N LEU A 335 22.71 -29.84 9.59
CA LEU A 335 23.37 -30.34 10.80
C LEU A 335 24.83 -29.91 10.91
N LYS A 336 25.52 -29.75 9.77
CA LYS A 336 26.89 -29.23 9.73
C LYS A 336 26.98 -27.80 10.26
N ASP A 337 25.98 -26.97 9.92
CA ASP A 337 25.93 -25.56 10.34
C ASP A 337 25.34 -25.38 11.74
N ASN A 338 24.38 -26.24 12.11
CA ASN A 338 23.77 -26.26 13.44
C ASN A 338 23.51 -27.71 13.90
N PRO A 339 24.41 -28.28 14.72
CA PRO A 339 24.26 -29.64 15.25
C PRO A 339 23.03 -29.86 16.14
N SER A 340 22.37 -28.79 16.59
CA SER A 340 21.16 -28.87 17.41
C SER A 340 19.86 -28.94 16.60
N ALA A 341 19.93 -28.88 15.26
CA ALA A 341 18.77 -28.95 14.37
C ALA A 341 18.36 -30.41 14.09
N TYR A 342 17.64 -31.03 15.03
CA TYR A 342 17.28 -32.45 14.95
C TYR A 342 16.39 -32.76 13.76
N TYR A 343 16.75 -33.81 13.03
CA TYR A 343 15.95 -34.29 11.91
C TYR A 343 14.80 -35.18 12.35
N VAL A 344 13.61 -34.88 11.82
CA VAL A 344 12.42 -35.70 11.95
C VAL A 344 11.98 -36.15 10.56
N TRP A 345 11.98 -37.46 10.35
CA TRP A 345 11.46 -38.03 9.11
C TRP A 345 9.93 -37.92 9.11
N CYS A 346 9.38 -37.37 8.03
CA CYS A 346 7.94 -37.28 7.84
C CYS A 346 7.25 -38.65 8.01
N PHE A 347 6.46 -38.78 9.07
CA PHE A 347 5.79 -40.01 9.45
C PHE A 347 4.80 -40.51 8.38
N ALA A 348 4.12 -39.59 7.69
CA ALA A 348 3.21 -39.95 6.61
C ALA A 348 3.95 -40.62 5.44
N HIS A 349 5.15 -40.14 5.09
CA HIS A 349 6.00 -40.80 4.09
C HIS A 349 6.47 -42.18 4.59
N GLN A 350 6.89 -42.29 5.85
CA GLN A 350 7.31 -43.57 6.43
C GLN A 350 6.17 -44.61 6.40
N LEU A 351 4.96 -44.22 6.80
CA LEU A 351 3.80 -45.10 6.79
C LEU A 351 3.44 -45.53 5.36
N GLN A 352 3.43 -44.60 4.41
CA GLN A 352 3.18 -44.92 3.00
C GLN A 352 4.20 -45.93 2.46
N LEU A 353 5.49 -45.73 2.74
CA LEU A 353 6.55 -46.66 2.30
C LEU A 353 6.39 -48.04 2.96
N ALA A 354 6.05 -48.10 4.24
CA ALA A 354 5.80 -49.37 4.93
C ALA A 354 4.60 -50.13 4.32
N LEU A 355 3.50 -49.43 4.05
CA LEU A 355 2.31 -50.02 3.41
C LEU A 355 2.62 -50.54 2.01
N VAL A 356 3.34 -49.76 1.19
CA VAL A 356 3.76 -50.17 -0.15
C VAL A 356 4.69 -51.39 -0.09
N ALA A 357 5.63 -51.42 0.85
CA ALA A 357 6.55 -52.55 1.01
C ALA A 357 5.81 -53.84 1.42
N VAL A 358 4.88 -53.76 2.37
CA VAL A 358 4.06 -54.92 2.77
C VAL A 358 3.20 -55.41 1.62
N ALA A 359 2.54 -54.50 0.89
CA ALA A 359 1.71 -54.83 -0.26
C ALA A 359 2.51 -55.53 -1.38
N LYS A 360 3.73 -55.05 -1.66
CA LYS A 360 4.62 -55.66 -2.68
C LYS A 360 5.13 -57.05 -2.27
N ASN A 361 5.26 -57.31 -0.98
CA ASN A 361 5.72 -58.62 -0.46
C ASN A 361 4.61 -59.68 -0.41
N HIS A 362 3.34 -59.31 -0.61
CA HIS A 362 2.24 -60.26 -0.68
C HIS A 362 1.85 -60.50 -2.14
N GLU A 363 2.07 -61.71 -2.66
CA GLU A 363 1.94 -62.02 -4.10
C GLU A 363 0.57 -61.60 -4.67
N ASP A 364 -0.53 -61.96 -4.02
CA ASP A 364 -1.88 -61.62 -4.51
C ASP A 364 -2.14 -60.11 -4.57
N ILE A 365 -1.67 -59.37 -3.56
CA ILE A 365 -1.84 -57.92 -3.48
C ILE A 365 -0.94 -57.23 -4.53
N ALA A 366 0.30 -57.71 -4.67
CA ALA A 366 1.20 -57.23 -5.70
C ALA A 366 0.64 -57.47 -7.11
N MET A 367 0.05 -58.64 -7.36
CA MET A 367 -0.64 -58.96 -8.61
C MET A 367 -1.85 -58.05 -8.85
N MET A 368 -2.67 -57.81 -7.82
CA MET A 368 -3.79 -56.88 -7.89
C MET A 368 -3.35 -55.46 -8.30
N PHE A 369 -2.30 -54.92 -7.68
CA PHE A 369 -1.77 -53.61 -8.03
C PHE A 369 -1.09 -53.58 -9.40
N PHE A 370 -0.46 -54.68 -9.82
CA PHE A 370 0.07 -54.83 -11.18
C PHE A 370 -1.05 -54.72 -12.24
N VAL A 371 -2.14 -55.47 -12.05
CA VAL A 371 -3.31 -55.41 -12.94
C VAL A 371 -3.94 -54.01 -12.93
N THR A 372 -4.13 -53.43 -11.73
CA THR A 372 -4.66 -52.07 -11.56
C THR A 372 -3.84 -51.04 -12.34
N ASN A 373 -2.50 -51.08 -12.21
CA ASN A 373 -1.60 -50.20 -12.94
C ASN A 373 -1.71 -50.36 -14.45
N ASN A 374 -1.79 -51.60 -14.93
CA ASN A 374 -1.96 -51.86 -16.36
C ASN A 374 -3.28 -51.30 -16.88
N VAL A 375 -4.39 -51.48 -16.15
CA VAL A 375 -5.69 -50.91 -16.53
C VAL A 375 -5.63 -49.39 -16.59
N VAL A 376 -5.10 -48.74 -15.55
CA VAL A 376 -4.95 -47.28 -15.51
C VAL A 376 -4.06 -46.78 -16.64
N ASN A 377 -2.96 -47.46 -16.93
CA ASN A 377 -2.07 -47.10 -18.04
C ASN A 377 -2.75 -47.28 -19.40
N VAL A 378 -3.44 -48.40 -19.63
CA VAL A 378 -4.13 -48.66 -20.91
C VAL A 378 -5.24 -47.65 -21.13
N VAL A 379 -6.09 -47.38 -20.14
CA VAL A 379 -7.19 -46.41 -20.27
C VAL A 379 -6.65 -44.97 -20.33
N GLY A 380 -5.63 -44.66 -19.53
CA GLY A 380 -5.05 -43.32 -19.39
C GLY A 380 -4.08 -42.90 -20.51
N ALA A 381 -3.52 -43.84 -21.27
CA ALA A 381 -2.43 -43.58 -22.23
C ALA A 381 -2.82 -42.78 -23.49
N SER A 382 -4.10 -42.47 -23.72
CA SER A 382 -4.51 -41.61 -24.85
C SER A 382 -5.56 -40.60 -24.42
N SER A 383 -5.48 -39.37 -24.93
CA SER A 383 -6.54 -38.36 -24.81
C SER A 383 -7.89 -38.93 -25.25
N LYS A 384 -7.95 -39.61 -26.40
CA LYS A 384 -9.18 -40.23 -26.92
C LYS A 384 -9.81 -41.22 -25.93
N ARG A 385 -9.00 -42.09 -25.32
CA ARG A 385 -9.50 -43.08 -24.33
C ARG A 385 -9.99 -42.41 -23.06
N ARG A 386 -9.30 -41.35 -22.61
CA ARG A 386 -9.72 -40.53 -21.47
C ARG A 386 -11.04 -39.81 -21.74
N ASP A 387 -11.24 -39.28 -22.94
CA ASP A 387 -12.49 -38.60 -23.31
C ASP A 387 -13.66 -39.60 -23.38
N ILE A 388 -13.44 -40.80 -23.94
CA ILE A 388 -14.45 -41.87 -23.96
C ILE A 388 -14.81 -42.30 -22.54
N LEU A 389 -13.81 -42.50 -21.66
CA LEU A 389 -14.04 -42.86 -20.26
C LEU A 389 -14.94 -41.82 -19.57
N ARG A 390 -14.62 -40.52 -19.71
CA ARG A 390 -15.40 -39.44 -19.11
C ARG A 390 -16.82 -39.39 -19.65
N GLY A 391 -16.99 -39.54 -20.97
CA GLY A 391 -18.31 -39.58 -21.60
C GLY A 391 -19.17 -40.74 -21.08
N LYS A 392 -18.59 -41.95 -21.02
CA LYS A 392 -19.31 -43.14 -20.51
C LYS A 392 -19.64 -43.05 -19.03
N HIS A 393 -18.71 -42.53 -18.21
CA HIS A 393 -18.96 -42.33 -16.79
C HIS A 393 -20.05 -41.28 -16.55
N ALA A 394 -20.03 -40.16 -17.28
CA ALA A 394 -21.05 -39.13 -17.19
C ALA A 394 -22.45 -39.67 -17.55
N ALA A 395 -22.56 -40.48 -18.59
CA ALA A 395 -23.83 -41.12 -18.97
C ALA A 395 -24.38 -42.01 -17.83
N LYS A 396 -23.51 -42.81 -17.19
CA LYS A 396 -23.88 -43.66 -16.05
C LYS A 396 -24.30 -42.87 -14.82
N VAL A 397 -23.59 -41.77 -14.52
CA VAL A 397 -23.99 -40.85 -13.44
C VAL A 397 -25.40 -40.30 -13.69
N VAL A 398 -25.71 -39.87 -14.93
CA VAL A 398 -27.05 -39.39 -15.29
C VAL A 398 -28.10 -40.48 -15.12
N GLU A 399 -27.81 -41.71 -15.53
CA GLU A 399 -28.70 -42.87 -15.35
C GLU A 399 -28.97 -43.14 -13.86
N SER A 400 -27.93 -43.27 -13.03
CA SER A 400 -28.05 -43.50 -11.59
C SER A 400 -28.75 -42.36 -10.85
N LEU A 401 -28.62 -41.11 -11.32
CA LEU A 401 -29.40 -39.97 -10.81
C LEU A 401 -30.89 -40.12 -11.15
N ASN A 402 -31.22 -40.57 -12.36
CA ASN A 402 -32.61 -40.74 -12.80
C ASN A 402 -33.33 -41.86 -12.04
N VAL A 403 -32.61 -42.93 -11.66
CA VAL A 403 -33.17 -44.04 -10.85
C VAL A 403 -33.07 -43.81 -9.34
N GLY A 404 -32.51 -42.68 -8.91
CA GLY A 404 -32.42 -42.29 -7.50
C GLY A 404 -31.35 -43.04 -6.69
N GLU A 405 -30.41 -43.71 -7.35
CA GLU A 405 -29.26 -44.36 -6.71
C GLU A 405 -28.18 -43.35 -6.28
N LEU A 406 -28.08 -42.22 -7.00
CA LEU A 406 -27.21 -41.11 -6.65
C LEU A 406 -28.02 -39.89 -6.21
N ALA A 407 -27.48 -39.15 -5.25
CA ALA A 407 -28.01 -37.85 -4.86
C ALA A 407 -27.44 -36.74 -5.76
N SER A 408 -28.29 -35.79 -6.15
CA SER A 408 -27.86 -34.53 -6.75
C SER A 408 -27.44 -33.53 -5.68
N GLY A 409 -26.33 -32.81 -5.89
CA GLY A 409 -25.89 -31.77 -4.96
C GLY A 409 -24.61 -31.08 -5.43
N GLN A 410 -24.34 -29.89 -4.90
CA GLN A 410 -23.14 -29.12 -5.24
C GLN A 410 -21.88 -29.87 -4.76
N GLY A 411 -20.94 -30.10 -5.68
CA GLY A 411 -19.72 -30.87 -5.42
C GLY A 411 -19.88 -32.39 -5.50
N LEU A 412 -21.10 -32.90 -5.71
CA LEU A 412 -21.33 -34.33 -5.98
C LEU A 412 -21.15 -34.65 -7.47
N ASN A 413 -20.78 -35.90 -7.76
CA ASN A 413 -20.71 -36.48 -9.10
C ASN A 413 -19.93 -35.65 -10.14
N GLN A 414 -18.87 -34.97 -9.69
CA GLN A 414 -18.03 -34.13 -10.54
C GLN A 414 -17.29 -34.96 -11.59
N GLU A 415 -17.01 -34.34 -12.74
CA GLU A 415 -16.18 -34.97 -13.77
C GLU A 415 -14.82 -35.37 -13.18
N THR A 416 -14.44 -36.63 -13.39
CA THR A 416 -13.22 -37.19 -12.81
C THR A 416 -12.53 -38.14 -13.78
N ASN A 417 -11.35 -38.61 -13.41
CA ASN A 417 -10.54 -39.52 -14.21
C ASN A 417 -9.84 -40.54 -13.31
N LEU A 418 -9.30 -41.61 -13.91
CA LEU A 418 -8.51 -42.58 -13.17
C LEU A 418 -7.26 -41.92 -12.59
N LYS A 419 -7.04 -42.14 -11.30
CA LYS A 419 -5.86 -41.64 -10.60
C LYS A 419 -4.71 -42.62 -10.79
N HIS A 420 -3.53 -42.11 -11.14
CA HIS A 420 -2.32 -42.92 -11.16
C HIS A 420 -1.76 -43.11 -9.75
N PRO A 421 -1.40 -44.33 -9.35
CA PRO A 421 -0.72 -44.54 -8.08
C PRO A 421 0.75 -44.13 -8.20
N GLY A 422 1.31 -43.65 -7.10
CA GLY A 422 2.72 -43.29 -7.01
C GLY A 422 3.27 -43.70 -5.65
N ASP A 423 4.35 -44.47 -5.65
CA ASP A 423 4.93 -45.05 -4.43
C ASP A 423 5.28 -44.00 -3.37
N THR A 424 5.69 -42.81 -3.81
CA THR A 424 6.10 -41.70 -2.95
C THR A 424 4.98 -40.73 -2.60
N ARG A 425 3.82 -40.80 -3.28
CA ARG A 425 2.68 -39.88 -3.05
C ARG A 425 1.66 -40.50 -2.11
N TRP A 426 1.41 -39.85 -0.98
CA TRP A 426 0.50 -40.35 0.05
C TRP A 426 -0.90 -40.63 -0.49
N GLY A 427 -1.44 -41.79 -0.11
CA GLY A 427 -2.83 -42.16 -0.44
C GLY A 427 -3.09 -42.34 -1.94
N SER A 428 -2.07 -42.28 -2.80
CA SER A 428 -2.24 -42.40 -4.25
C SER A 428 -2.80 -43.77 -4.64
N HIS A 429 -2.33 -44.84 -4.01
CA HIS A 429 -2.81 -46.21 -4.22
C HIS A 429 -4.27 -46.38 -3.82
N TYR A 430 -4.66 -45.83 -2.66
CA TYR A 430 -6.05 -45.79 -2.22
C TYR A 430 -6.92 -44.98 -3.19
N GLY A 431 -6.45 -43.79 -3.57
CA GLY A 431 -7.13 -42.92 -4.53
C GLY A 431 -7.34 -43.58 -5.89
N THR A 432 -6.35 -44.36 -6.37
CA THR A 432 -6.46 -45.17 -7.58
C THR A 432 -7.56 -46.21 -7.43
N LEU A 433 -7.55 -47.01 -6.35
CA LEU A 433 -8.57 -48.03 -6.12
C LEU A 433 -9.98 -47.43 -6.03
N VAL A 434 -10.15 -46.34 -5.28
CA VAL A 434 -11.43 -45.63 -5.20
C VAL A 434 -11.87 -45.14 -6.58
N SER A 435 -10.98 -44.49 -7.34
CA SER A 435 -11.32 -44.02 -8.69
C SER A 435 -11.69 -45.17 -9.64
N LEU A 436 -11.02 -46.31 -9.52
CA LEU A 436 -11.31 -47.50 -10.32
C LEU A 436 -12.65 -48.12 -9.94
N ILE A 437 -12.97 -48.21 -8.64
CA ILE A 437 -14.26 -48.71 -8.16
C ILE A 437 -15.40 -47.79 -8.63
N THR A 438 -15.25 -46.49 -8.47
CA THR A 438 -16.26 -45.50 -8.90
C THR A 438 -16.50 -45.54 -10.41
N MET A 439 -15.46 -45.76 -11.21
CA MET A 439 -15.55 -45.75 -12.67
C MET A 439 -15.56 -47.16 -13.29
N PHE A 440 -15.73 -48.22 -12.49
CA PHE A 440 -15.40 -49.59 -12.87
C PHE A 440 -16.06 -50.01 -14.18
N GLU A 441 -17.38 -49.82 -14.28
CA GLU A 441 -18.10 -50.23 -15.49
C GLU A 441 -17.70 -49.42 -16.72
N ALA A 442 -17.45 -48.10 -16.56
CA ALA A 442 -17.00 -47.25 -17.66
C ALA A 442 -15.56 -47.60 -18.11
N VAL A 443 -14.74 -48.13 -17.20
CA VAL A 443 -13.42 -48.67 -17.51
C VAL A 443 -13.52 -49.95 -18.33
N ILE A 444 -14.41 -50.88 -17.95
CA ILE A 444 -14.65 -52.12 -18.72
C ILE A 444 -15.05 -51.77 -20.15
N ASP A 445 -16.01 -50.86 -20.30
CA ASP A 445 -16.45 -50.37 -21.61
C ASP A 445 -15.29 -49.86 -22.50
N VAL A 446 -14.35 -49.11 -21.91
CA VAL A 446 -13.19 -48.58 -22.66
C VAL A 446 -12.24 -49.71 -23.03
N LEU A 447 -12.02 -50.69 -22.14
CA LEU A 447 -11.17 -51.85 -22.40
C LEU A 447 -11.74 -52.74 -23.52
N GLU A 448 -13.07 -52.89 -23.61
CA GLU A 448 -13.72 -53.59 -24.71
C GLU A 448 -13.47 -52.90 -26.06
N ILE A 449 -13.54 -51.57 -26.11
CA ILE A 449 -13.23 -50.79 -27.31
C ILE A 449 -11.76 -50.93 -27.71
N VAL A 450 -10.84 -51.02 -26.75
CA VAL A 450 -9.40 -51.21 -27.03
C VAL A 450 -9.09 -52.63 -27.52
N ARG A 451 -9.93 -53.61 -27.18
CA ARG A 451 -9.79 -55.00 -27.61
C ARG A 451 -10.27 -55.23 -29.05
N MET A 452 -11.21 -54.42 -29.54
CA MET A 452 -11.70 -54.40 -30.93
C MET A 452 -10.73 -53.67 -31.85
#